data_AF-A0A736I2Q1-F1
#
_entry.id   AF-A0A736I2Q1-F1
#
_cell.length_a   1.000
_cell.length_b   1.000
_cell.length_c   1.000
_cell.angle_alpha   90.00
_cell.angle_beta   90.00
_cell.angle_gamma   90.00
#
_symmetry.space_group_name_H-M   'P 1'
#
loop_
_entity.id
_entity.type
_entity.pdbx_description
1 polymer ?
#
loop_
_entity_poly.entity_id
_entity_poly.type
_entity_poly.pdbx_seq_one_letter_code
_entity_poly.pdbx_strand_id
1 'polypeptide(L)' 'MKNIADSGILARIRKLAPQSAERAAPFRTPEEWREWQLAEGRRSCEEIDRQNRQARAEKIFGRAGIQRLHRGCSFANYRI' A
#
# COMPACT_ATOMS: atom_id res chain seq x y z
N MET A 1 26.87 31.47 -3.52
CA MET A 1 26.46 30.13 -3.99
C MET A 1 24.94 30.08 -3.99
N LYS A 2 24.30 29.70 -5.10
CA LYS A 2 22.83 29.65 -5.15
C LYS A 2 22.33 28.46 -4.33
N ASN A 3 21.39 28.68 -3.42
CA ASN A 3 20.76 27.61 -2.66
C ASN A 3 20.09 26.63 -3.64
N ILE A 4 20.46 25.35 -3.56
CA ILE A 4 19.88 24.26 -4.38
C ILE A 4 18.35 24.13 -4.16
N ALA A 5 17.87 24.58 -3.00
CA ALA A 5 16.45 24.62 -2.66
C ALA A 5 15.66 25.72 -3.41
N ASP A 6 16.33 26.81 -3.81
CA ASP A 6 15.69 28.04 -4.32
C ASP A 6 15.91 28.24 -5.82
N SER A 7 16.79 27.46 -6.45
CA SER A 7 17.04 27.52 -7.89
C SER A 7 17.35 26.15 -8.48
N GLY A 8 16.70 25.81 -9.59
CA GLY A 8 16.93 24.55 -10.31
C GLY A 8 15.68 23.66 -10.44
N ILE A 9 15.91 22.36 -10.57
CA ILE A 9 14.87 21.35 -10.85
C ILE A 9 13.82 21.26 -9.73
N LEU A 10 14.23 21.37 -8.46
CA LEU A 10 13.31 21.29 -7.31
C LEU A 10 12.29 22.44 -7.30
N ALA A 11 12.70 23.66 -7.68
CA ALA A 11 11.79 24.80 -7.81
C ALA A 11 10.78 24.59 -8.94
N ARG A 12 11.19 23.95 -10.05
CA ARG A 12 10.30 23.59 -11.17
C ARG A 12 9.28 22.53 -10.77
N ILE A 13 9.69 21.53 -9.99
CA ILE A 13 8.80 20.48 -9.47
C ILE A 13 7.77 21.08 -8.51
N ARG A 14 8.18 21.96 -7.59
CA ARG A 14 7.26 22.64 -6.67
C ARG A 14 6.21 23.47 -7.41
N LYS A 15 6.59 24.19 -8.47
CA LYS A 15 5.65 24.95 -9.31
C LYS A 15 4.57 24.09 -9.98
N LEU A 16 4.86 22.81 -10.24
CA LEU A 16 3.91 21.86 -10.82
C LEU A 16 3.10 21.11 -9.75
N ALA A 17 3.58 21.08 -8.51
CA ALA A 17 2.89 20.43 -7.41
C ALA A 17 1.66 21.26 -7.00
N PRO A 18 0.56 20.61 -6.56
CA PRO A 18 -0.56 21.35 -5.99
C PRO A 18 -0.10 22.12 -4.74
N GLN A 19 -0.68 23.31 -4.50
CA GLN A 19 -0.31 24.17 -3.35
C GLN A 19 -0.44 23.46 -1.99
N SER A 20 -1.28 22.43 -1.89
CA SER A 20 -1.40 21.56 -0.72
C SER A 20 -0.19 20.63 -0.51
N ALA A 21 0.56 20.30 -1.55
CA ALA A 21 1.74 19.46 -1.52
C ALA A 21 3.05 20.24 -1.27
N GLU A 22 3.07 21.57 -1.49
CA GLU A 22 4.24 22.42 -1.24
C GLU A 22 4.68 22.41 0.25
N ARG A 23 3.80 22.03 1.18
CA ARG A 23 4.06 22.04 2.63
C ARG A 23 4.63 20.75 3.20
N ALA A 24 4.80 19.68 2.44
CA ALA A 24 5.36 18.46 2.97
C ALA A 24 6.24 17.76 1.94
N ALA A 25 7.56 17.94 2.03
CA ALA A 25 8.42 16.80 1.74
C ALA A 25 7.93 15.69 2.71
N PRO A 26 7.40 14.57 2.21
CA PRO A 26 6.71 13.60 3.06
C PRO A 26 7.61 13.00 4.13
N PHE A 27 8.93 13.12 3.95
CA PHE A 27 9.97 12.70 4.90
C PHE A 27 11.03 13.78 4.98
N ARG A 28 11.55 14.04 6.17
CA ARG A 28 12.61 15.03 6.40
C ARG A 28 13.99 14.40 6.46
N THR A 29 14.07 13.11 6.79
CA THR A 29 15.32 12.35 6.84
C THR A 29 15.26 11.08 5.99
N PRO A 30 16.41 10.60 5.48
CA PRO A 30 16.47 9.32 4.78
C PRO A 30 16.05 8.13 5.65
N GLU A 31 16.29 8.19 6.95
CA GLU A 31 15.92 7.15 7.91
C GLU A 31 14.40 7.02 8.02
N GLU A 32 13.69 8.15 8.16
CA GLU A 32 12.23 8.20 8.22
C GLU A 32 11.58 7.60 6.96
N TRP A 33 12.11 7.97 5.79
CA TRP A 33 11.66 7.42 4.51
C TRP A 33 11.87 5.91 4.42
N ARG A 34 13.02 5.42 4.90
CA ARG A 34 13.35 3.99 4.87
C ARG A 34 12.44 3.19 5.79
N GLU A 35 12.16 3.69 6.99
CA GLU A 35 11.24 3.04 7.93
C GLU A 35 9.83 2.92 7.34
N TRP A 36 9.33 4.00 6.75
CA TRP A 36 8.05 4.00 6.05
C TRP A 36 8.02 3.00 4.90
N GLN A 37 9.07 2.98 4.06
CA GLN A 37 9.16 2.07 2.93
C GLN A 37 9.15 0.60 3.37
N LEU A 38 9.83 0.26 4.47
CA LEU A 38 9.84 -1.09 5.03
C LEU A 38 8.48 -1.48 5.60
N ALA A 39 7.77 -0.56 6.26
CA ALA A 39 6.44 -0.79 6.78
C ALA A 39 5.41 -1.05 5.66
N GLU A 40 5.41 -0.22 4.63
CA GLU A 40 4.55 -0.41 3.46
C GLU A 40 4.93 -1.68 2.69
N GLY A 41 6.22 -1.98 2.58
CA GLY A 41 6.71 -3.23 1.99
C GLY A 41 6.15 -4.46 2.70
N ARG A 42 6.18 -4.48 4.04
CA ARG A 42 5.59 -5.58 4.83
C ARG A 42 4.10 -5.74 4.57
N ARG A 43 3.34 -4.64 4.61
CA ARG A 43 1.88 -4.66 4.36
C ARG A 43 1.55 -5.19 2.96
N SER A 44 2.32 -4.75 1.96
CA SER A 44 2.16 -5.19 0.57
C SER A 44 2.50 -6.68 0.41
N CYS A 45 3.60 -7.14 1.02
CA CYS A 45 3.98 -8.55 1.01
C CYS A 45 2.92 -9.44 1.65
N GLU A 46 2.34 -9.05 2.79
CA GLU A 46 1.27 -9.80 3.46
C GLU A 46 0.03 -9.95 2.57
N GLU A 47 -0.37 -8.88 1.88
CA GLU A 47 -1.51 -8.92 0.96
C GLU A 47 -1.21 -9.78 -0.28
N ILE A 48 0.00 -9.67 -0.84
CA ILE A 48 0.45 -10.52 -1.96
C ILE A 48 0.44 -11.99 -1.54
N ASP A 49 0.94 -12.32 -0.35
CA ASP A 49 0.95 -13.69 0.16
C ASP A 49 -0.47 -14.25 0.34
N ARG A 50 -1.39 -13.42 0.85
CA ARG A 50 -2.81 -13.79 0.95
C ARG A 50 -3.41 -14.09 -0.42
N GLN A 51 -3.17 -13.24 -1.40
CA GLN A 51 -3.65 -13.42 -2.78
C GLN A 51 -3.02 -14.65 -3.44
N ASN A 52 -1.73 -14.88 -3.25
CA ASN A 52 -1.01 -16.04 -3.76
C ASN A 52 -1.57 -17.35 -3.18
N ARG A 53 -1.87 -17.39 -1.87
CA ARG A 53 -2.51 -18.55 -1.24
C ARG A 53 -3.89 -18.83 -1.83
N GLN A 54 -4.70 -17.78 -2.04
CA GLN A 54 -6.02 -17.93 -2.67
C GLN A 54 -5.90 -18.44 -4.11
N ALA A 55 -5.06 -17.80 -4.94
CA ALA A 55 -4.84 -18.19 -6.33
C ALA A 55 -4.31 -19.63 -6.44
N ARG A 56 -3.41 -20.04 -5.55
CA ARG A 56 -2.90 -21.41 -5.48
C ARG A 56 -4.00 -22.41 -5.15
N ALA A 57 -4.84 -22.12 -4.16
CA ALA A 57 -5.96 -22.99 -3.80
C ALA A 57 -6.96 -23.12 -4.97
N GLU A 58 -7.30 -22.02 -5.62
CA GLU A 58 -8.19 -22.02 -6.79
C GLU A 58 -7.59 -22.79 -7.96
N LYS A 59 -6.28 -22.67 -8.20
CA LYS A 59 -5.57 -23.45 -9.23
C LYS A 59 -5.59 -24.95 -8.95
N ILE A 60 -5.47 -25.37 -7.70
CA ILE A 60 -5.46 -26.80 -7.31
C ILE A 60 -6.88 -27.39 -7.37
N PHE A 61 -7.87 -26.69 -6.83
CA PHE A 61 -9.23 -27.22 -6.69
C PHE A 61 -10.17 -26.88 -7.86
N GLY A 62 -9.75 -25.99 -8.78
CA GLY A 62 -10.59 -25.45 -9.86
C GLY A 62 -11.68 -24.48 -9.38
N ARG A 63 -11.74 -24.20 -8.07
CA ARG A 63 -12.69 -23.29 -7.43
C ARG A 63 -12.17 -22.82 -6.07
N ALA A 64 -12.76 -21.76 -5.53
CA ALA A 64 -12.50 -21.35 -4.14
C ALA A 64 -12.97 -22.43 -3.14
N GLY A 65 -12.26 -22.57 -2.03
CA GLY A 65 -12.56 -23.59 -1.00
C GLY A 65 -14.00 -23.49 -0.45
N ILE A 66 -14.40 -22.29 0.00
CA ILE A 66 -15.78 -22.00 0.43
C ILE A 66 -16.61 -21.64 -0.81
N GLN A 67 -17.70 -22.38 -1.04
CA GLN A 67 -18.65 -22.07 -2.10
C GLN A 67 -19.24 -20.67 -1.91
N ARG A 68 -19.57 -20.01 -3.03
CA ARG A 68 -20.11 -18.65 -3.03
C ARG A 68 -21.31 -18.48 -2.08
N LEU A 69 -22.20 -19.46 -2.03
CA LEU A 69 -23.37 -19.48 -1.15
C LEU A 69 -23.01 -19.34 0.34
N HIS A 70 -21.88 -19.90 0.77
CA HIS A 70 -21.50 -19.97 2.18
C HIS A 70 -20.44 -18.95 2.60
N ARG A 71 -20.00 -18.05 1.70
CA ARG A 71 -18.96 -17.05 2.03
C ARG A 71 -19.38 -16.07 3.14
N GLY A 72 -20.68 -15.83 3.31
CA GLY A 72 -21.25 -14.99 4.38
C GLY A 72 -21.66 -15.76 5.64
N CYS A 73 -21.52 -17.08 5.65
CA CYS A 73 -21.83 -17.89 6.82
C CYS A 73 -20.70 -17.75 7.85
N SER A 74 -21.01 -17.19 9.01
CA SER A 74 -20.11 -17.05 10.15
C SER A 74 -20.86 -17.37 11.44
N PHE A 75 -20.14 -17.56 12.55
CA PHE A 75 -20.77 -17.79 13.86
C PHE A 75 -21.67 -16.63 14.31
N ALA A 76 -21.39 -15.40 13.86
CA ALA A 76 -22.22 -14.23 14.16
C ALA A 76 -23.63 -14.33 13.55
N ASN A 77 -23.77 -15.09 12.46
CA ASN A 77 -25.03 -15.26 11.74
C ASN A 77 -25.75 -16.58 12.09
N TYR A 78 -25.24 -17.33 13.08
CA TYR A 78 -25.85 -18.57 13.53
C TYR A 78 -26.92 -18.28 14.59
N ARG A 79 -28.16 -18.71 14.35
CA ARG A 79 -29.27 -18.63 15.31
C ARG A 79 -29.57 -20.03 15.84
N ILE A 80 -29.74 -20.11 17.16
CA ILE A 80 -30.15 -21.32 17.89
C ILE A 80 -31.67 -21.29 18.06
#